data_AF-A0A2E9WC90-F1
#
_entry.id   AF-A0A2E9WC90-F1
#
_cell.length_a   1.000
_cell.length_b   1.000
_cell.length_c   1.000
_cell.angle_alpha   90.00
_cell.angle_beta   90.00
_cell.angle_gamma   90.00
#
_symmetry.space_group_name_H-M   'P 1'
#
loop_
_entity.id
_entity.type
_entity.pdbx_description
1 polymer ?
#
loop_
_entity_poly.entity_id
_entity_poly.type
_entity_poly.pdbx_seq_one_letter_code
_entity_poly.pdbx_strand_id
1 'polypeptide(L)'
;MVSSMSPFSVSAFRHLFGAQITSLVGTGLTTVALSLLAFDLAGEDAGLVLGSVLALKMVAYLLIAPVAGGIAHRVPRRAWLVG
;
A
#
# COMPACT_ATOMS: atom_id res chain seq x y z
N MET A 1 15.08 32.18 10.07
CA MET A 1 14.98 31.42 11.33
C MET A 1 13.61 30.76 11.34
N VAL A 2 13.49 29.59 10.70
CA VAL A 2 12.20 28.85 10.64
C VAL A 2 12.04 28.17 11.98
N SER A 3 11.11 28.67 12.81
CA SER A 3 10.70 27.98 14.02
C SER A 3 10.22 26.59 13.63
N SER A 4 10.96 25.56 14.03
CA SER A 4 10.66 24.16 13.77
C SER A 4 9.42 23.75 14.56
N MET A 5 8.23 24.08 14.04
CA MET A 5 6.97 23.52 14.53
C MET A 5 7.04 22.00 14.34
N SER A 6 6.92 21.25 15.43
CA SER A 6 6.86 19.80 15.36
C SER A 6 5.65 19.38 14.51
N PRO A 7 5.80 18.51 13.50
CA PRO A 7 4.69 18.07 12.65
C PRO A 7 3.57 17.39 13.45
N PHE A 8 3.91 16.82 14.62
CA PHE A 8 2.93 16.24 15.54
C PHE A 8 2.05 17.27 16.26
N SER A 9 2.36 18.57 16.19
CA SER A 9 1.47 19.61 16.73
C SER A 9 0.24 19.85 15.86
N VAL A 10 0.24 19.38 14.60
CA VAL A 10 -0.89 19.54 13.67
C VAL A 10 -1.85 18.35 13.79
N SER A 11 -3.11 18.61 14.18
CA SER A 11 -4.13 17.56 14.36
C SER A 11 -4.37 16.71 13.11
N ALA A 12 -4.42 17.33 11.93
CA ALA A 12 -4.58 16.62 10.66
C ALA A 12 -3.42 15.66 10.37
N PHE A 13 -2.18 16.08 10.65
CA PHE A 13 -1.00 15.23 10.47
C PHE A 13 -1.05 14.01 11.39
N ARG A 14 -1.41 14.18 12.66
CA ARG A 14 -1.56 13.06 13.62
C ARG A 14 -2.56 12.02 13.14
N HIS A 15 -3.72 12.45 12.64
CA HIS A 15 -4.75 11.54 12.13
C HIS A 15 -4.29 10.79 10.87
N LEU A 16 -3.70 11.51 9.90
CA LEU A 16 -3.19 10.89 8.67
C LEU A 16 -2.03 9.93 8.95
N PHE A 17 -1.16 10.26 9.90
CA PHE A 17 -0.06 9.40 10.31
C PHE A 17 -0.56 8.11 10.98
N GLY A 18 -1.56 8.22 11.88
CA GLY A 18 -2.21 7.05 12.47
C GLY A 18 -2.86 6.16 11.40
N ALA A 19 -3.59 6.77 10.46
CA ALA A 19 -4.19 6.05 9.33
C ALA A 19 -3.14 5.33 8.46
N GLN A 20 -2.00 5.97 8.22
CA GLN A 20 -0.89 5.38 7.46
C GLN A 20 -0.28 4.17 8.19
N ILE A 21 -0.09 4.27 9.52
CA ILE A 21 0.39 3.15 10.32
C ILE A 21 -0.57 1.96 10.19
N THR A 22 -1.86 2.17 10.42
CA THR A 22 -2.87 1.11 10.32
C THR A 22 -2.91 0.50 8.91
N SER A 23 -2.80 1.32 7.86
CA SER A 23 -2.73 0.86 6.47
C SER A 23 -1.50 -0.01 6.19
N LEU A 24 -0.32 0.39 6.67
CA LEU A 24 0.91 -0.37 6.52
C LEU A 24 0.87 -1.69 7.29
N VAL A 25 0.33 -1.68 8.51
CA VAL A 25 0.12 -2.90 9.30
C VAL A 25 -0.78 -3.87 8.55
N GLY A 26 -1.93 -3.41 8.03
CA GLY A 26 -2.84 -4.23 7.24
C GLY A 26 -2.15 -4.83 6.00
N THR A 27 -1.43 -4.01 5.23
CA THR A 27 -0.71 -4.46 4.03
C THR A 27 0.37 -5.49 4.35
N GLY A 28 1.11 -5.30 5.45
CA GLY A 28 2.10 -6.26 5.93
C GLY A 28 1.46 -7.58 6.32
N LEU A 29 0.38 -7.54 7.12
CA LEU A 29 -0.38 -8.73 7.54
C LEU A 29 -0.95 -9.50 6.35
N THR A 30 -1.49 -8.82 5.33
CA THR A 30 -1.93 -9.47 4.09
C THR A 30 -0.79 -10.21 3.41
N THR A 31 0.41 -9.62 3.38
CA THR A 31 1.57 -10.28 2.76
C THR A 31 1.96 -11.55 3.51
N VAL A 32 1.97 -11.52 4.85
CA VAL A 32 2.23 -12.72 5.67
C VAL A 32 1.16 -13.78 5.44
N ALA A 33 -0.12 -13.40 5.44
CA ALA A 33 -1.22 -14.32 5.20
C ALA A 33 -1.15 -14.98 3.81
N LEU A 34 -0.81 -14.22 2.77
CA LEU A 34 -0.60 -14.74 1.42
C LEU A 34 0.57 -15.72 1.35
N SER A 35 1.65 -15.46 2.08
CA SER A 35 2.79 -16.38 2.15
C SER A 35 2.41 -17.69 2.82
N LEU A 36 1.66 -17.64 3.92
CA LEU A 36 1.14 -18.83 4.59
C LEU A 36 0.15 -19.59 3.71
N LEU A 37 -0.74 -18.89 3.01
CA LEU A 37 -1.67 -19.49 2.07
C LEU A 37 -0.94 -20.19 0.91
N ALA A 38 0.13 -19.60 0.37
CA ALA A 38 0.93 -20.25 -0.66
C ALA A 38 1.59 -21.54 -0.14
N PHE A 39 2.01 -21.55 1.13
CA PHE A 39 2.53 -22.75 1.79
C PHE A 39 1.46 -23.83 1.93
N ASP A 40 0.27 -23.47 2.38
CA ASP A 40 -0.86 -24.40 2.53
C ASP A 40 -1.32 -24.98 1.17
N LEU A 41 -1.17 -24.22 0.08
CA LEU A 41 -1.61 -24.63 -1.27
C LEU A 41 -0.56 -25.44 -2.05
N ALA A 42 0.73 -25.14 -1.89
CA ALA A 42 1.79 -25.66 -2.76
C ALA A 42 2.97 -26.33 -2.03
N GLY A 43 2.98 -26.33 -0.69
CA GLY A 43 3.97 -27.04 0.12
C GLY A 43 5.42 -26.70 -0.28
N GLU A 44 6.14 -27.67 -0.85
CA GLU A 44 7.53 -27.51 -1.31
C GLU A 44 7.67 -26.43 -2.40
N ASP A 45 6.65 -26.23 -3.24
CA ASP A 45 6.65 -25.25 -4.33
C ASP A 45 6.13 -23.86 -3.89
N ALA A 46 5.82 -23.67 -2.62
CA ALA A 46 5.23 -22.43 -2.10
C ALA A 46 6.06 -21.18 -2.40
N GLY A 47 7.39 -21.30 -2.35
CA GLY A 47 8.30 -20.21 -2.71
C GLY A 47 8.18 -19.79 -4.18
N LEU A 48 8.04 -20.77 -5.09
CA LEU A 48 7.87 -20.52 -6.52
C LEU A 48 6.51 -19.87 -6.81
N VAL A 49 5.44 -20.37 -6.18
CA VAL A 49 4.08 -19.86 -6.34
C VAL A 49 3.98 -18.44 -5.80
N LEU A 50 4.43 -18.20 -4.56
CA LEU A 50 4.42 -16.87 -3.95
C LEU A 50 5.27 -15.87 -4.74
N GLY A 51 6.46 -16.29 -5.19
CA GLY A 51 7.35 -15.48 -6.01
C GLY A 51 6.70 -15.06 -7.33
N SER A 52 6.03 -16.00 -8.01
CA SER A 52 5.30 -15.75 -9.25
C SER A 52 4.14 -14.75 -9.04
N VAL A 53 3.39 -14.91 -7.94
CA VAL A 53 2.30 -13.99 -7.57
C VAL A 53 2.82 -12.59 -7.26
N LEU A 54 3.92 -12.46 -6.51
CA LEU A 54 4.53 -11.17 -6.19
C LEU A 54 5.15 -10.50 -7.44
N ALA A 55 5.75 -11.27 -8.33
CA ALA A 55 6.23 -10.77 -9.62
C ALA A 55 5.06 -10.24 -10.47
N LEU A 56 3.96 -11.00 -10.55
CA LEU A 56 2.74 -10.57 -11.23
C LEU A 56 2.18 -9.27 -10.62
N LYS A 57 2.17 -9.16 -9.28
CA LYS A 57 1.78 -7.94 -8.57
C LYS A 57 2.63 -6.73 -8.99
N MET A 58 3.95 -6.91 -9.10
CA MET A 58 4.85 -5.84 -9.53
C MET A 58 4.57 -5.39 -10.96
N VAL A 59 4.34 -6.33 -11.87
CA VAL A 59 3.96 -6.02 -13.26
C VAL A 59 2.64 -5.25 -13.30
N ALA A 60 1.63 -5.68 -12.53
CA ALA A 60 0.36 -4.97 -12.43
C ALA A 60 0.56 -3.53 -11.92
N TYR A 61 1.37 -3.32 -10.88
CA TYR A 61 1.66 -1.99 -10.37
C TYR A 61 2.36 -1.11 -11.40
N LEU A 62 3.34 -1.65 -12.14
CA LEU A 62 4.07 -0.92 -13.16
C LEU A 62 3.14 -0.44 -14.29
N LEU A 63 2.16 -1.25 -14.69
CA LEU A 63 1.22 -0.90 -15.76
C LEU A 63 0.15 0.09 -15.29
N ILE A 64 -0.35 -0.06 -14.07
CA ILE A 64 -1.47 0.73 -13.56
C ILE A 64 -0.99 2.10 -13.03
N ALA A 65 0.17 2.17 -12.39
CA ALA A 65 0.65 3.39 -11.73
C ALA A 65 0.77 4.61 -12.68
N PRO A 66 1.27 4.51 -13.92
CA PRO A 66 1.33 5.65 -14.84
C PRO A 66 -0.06 6.17 -15.22
N VAL A 67 -1.02 5.27 -15.43
CA VAL A 67 -2.41 5.63 -15.77
C VAL A 67 -3.06 6.32 -14.58
N ALA A 68 -2.95 5.72 -13.38
CA ALA A 68 -3.49 6.31 -12.15
C ALA A 68 -2.83 7.65 -11.82
N GLY A 69 -1.49 7.76 -11.93
CA GLY A 69 -0.75 9.01 -11.70
C GLY A 69 -1.10 10.10 -12.72
N GLY A 70 -1.28 9.70 -13.99
CA GLY A 70 -1.75 10.59 -15.05
C GLY A 70 -3.16 11.14 -14.80
N ILE A 71 -4.03 10.38 -14.16
CA ILE A 71 -5.40 10.80 -13.83
C ILE A 71 -5.46 11.58 -12.51
N ALA A 72 -4.57 11.30 -11.55
CA ALA A 72 -4.62 11.82 -10.18
C ALA A 72 -4.64 13.36 -10.07
N HIS A 73 -4.07 14.08 -11.04
CA HIS A 73 -4.10 15.55 -11.05
C HIS A 73 -5.41 16.15 -11.60
N ARG A 74 -6.23 15.36 -12.29
CA ARG A 74 -7.44 15.82 -12.99
C ARG A 74 -8.72 15.58 -12.20
N VAL A 75 -8.69 14.80 -11.11
CA VAL A 75 -9.90 14.37 -10.39
C VAL A 75 -9.90 14.90 -8.94
N PRO A 76 -11.05 15.34 -8.39
CA PRO A 76 -11.12 15.83 -7.01
C PRO A 76 -10.69 14.75 -6.01
N ARG A 77 -9.61 14.99 -5.26
CA ARG A 77 -8.97 14.02 -4.34
C ARG A 77 -9.94 13.33 -3.38
N ARG A 78 -10.91 14.08 -2.84
CA ARG A 78 -11.88 13.56 -1.85
C ARG A 78 -12.88 12.61 -2.50
N ALA A 79 -13.34 12.91 -3.71
CA ALA A 79 -14.26 12.06 -4.47
C ALA A 79 -13.56 10.81 -5.02
N TRP A 80 -12.25 10.90 -5.30
CA TRP A 80 -11.49 9.77 -5.81
C TRP A 80 -11.06 8.76 -4.73
N LEU A 81 -10.87 9.21 -3.49
CA LEU A 81 -10.39 8.39 -2.38
C LEU A 81 -11.49 7.92 -1.42
N VAL A 82 -12.63 8.62 -1.38
CA VAL A 82 -13.75 8.37 -0.44
C VAL A 82 -15.10 8.34 -1.17
N GLY A 83 -15.09 8.23 -2.49
CA GLY A 83 -16.29 8.14 -3.33
C GLY A 83 -17.01 6.81 -3.16
#